data_AF-A0A972TAZ6-F1
#
_entry.id   AF-A0A972TAZ6-F1
#
_cell.length_a   1.000
_cell.length_b   1.000
_cell.length_c   1.000
_cell.angle_alpha   90.00
_cell.angle_beta   90.00
_cell.angle_gamma   90.00
#
_symmetry.space_group_name_H-M   'P 1'
#
loop_
_entity.id
_entity.type
_entity.pdbx_description
1 polymer ?
#
loop_
_entity_poly.entity_id
_entity_poly.type
_entity_poly.pdbx_seq_one_letter_code
_entity_poly.pdbx_strand_id
1 'polypeptide(L)'
;MKADFLVDHSRPMELRMGYISEGIYHYRTFNGGEQGNEEFIPGLKAGDNREIMVAVAGYLAESDEQSLVFLPDKDSTRRIAMRLYYEIDLPPAQKAIDELKLLEDTNSRDALLETLEGGIAFHNADLNMV
;
A
#
# COMPACT_ATOMS: atom_id res chain seq x y z
N MET A 1 -18.94 -27.24 -34.03
CA MET A 1 -18.90 -26.64 -32.67
C MET A 1 -18.85 -25.13 -32.87
N LYS A 2 -19.86 -24.37 -32.40
CA LYS A 2 -19.83 -22.90 -32.41
C LYS A 2 -19.50 -22.46 -30.99
N ALA A 3 -18.52 -21.58 -30.85
CA ALA A 3 -18.23 -20.90 -29.60
C ALA A 3 -18.72 -19.46 -29.75
N ASP A 4 -19.47 -18.99 -28.76
CA ASP A 4 -19.96 -17.61 -28.69
C ASP A 4 -19.05 -16.79 -27.75
N PHE A 5 -18.96 -15.49 -28.02
CA PHE A 5 -18.15 -14.57 -27.24
C PHE A 5 -18.80 -14.32 -25.87
N LEU A 6 -18.05 -14.54 -24.80
CA LEU A 6 -18.45 -14.26 -23.43
C LEU A 6 -17.58 -13.13 -22.87
N VAL A 7 -18.22 -12.11 -22.31
CA VAL A 7 -17.56 -11.08 -21.51
C VAL A 7 -18.13 -11.15 -20.11
N ASP A 8 -17.23 -11.28 -19.14
CA ASP A 8 -17.56 -11.17 -17.73
C ASP A 8 -16.71 -10.05 -17.14
N HIS A 9 -17.38 -9.09 -16.49
CA HIS A 9 -16.74 -7.98 -15.82
C HIS A 9 -16.70 -8.19 -14.30
N SER A 10 -17.29 -9.26 -13.77
CA SER A 10 -17.32 -9.50 -12.33
C SER A 10 -15.93 -9.75 -11.76
N ARG A 11 -15.71 -9.29 -10.53
CA ARG A 11 -14.52 -9.59 -9.75
C ARG A 11 -14.83 -10.73 -8.78
N PRO A 12 -13.92 -11.70 -8.60
CA PRO A 12 -14.11 -12.84 -7.70
C PRO A 12 -14.26 -12.42 -6.24
N MET A 13 -13.68 -11.28 -5.86
CA MET A 13 -13.89 -10.61 -4.58
C MET A 13 -14.43 -9.21 -4.85
N GLU A 14 -15.38 -8.79 -4.01
CA GLU A 14 -15.99 -7.47 -4.12
C GLU A 14 -14.94 -6.38 -3.88
N LEU A 15 -14.80 -5.45 -4.83
CA LEU A 15 -13.91 -4.31 -4.69
C LEU A 15 -14.71 -3.09 -4.24
N ARG A 16 -14.36 -2.53 -3.09
CA ARG A 16 -14.87 -1.22 -2.65
C ARG A 16 -13.93 -0.13 -3.17
N MET A 17 -14.48 0.82 -3.92
CA MET A 17 -13.76 1.98 -4.45
C MET A 17 -14.30 3.24 -3.80
N GLY A 18 -13.43 4.11 -3.30
CA GLY A 18 -13.89 5.19 -2.45
C GLY A 18 -12.81 6.18 -2.04
N TYR A 19 -13.17 7.04 -1.10
CA TYR A 19 -12.29 8.04 -0.49
C TYR A 19 -12.50 8.08 1.02
N ILE A 20 -11.48 8.50 1.76
CA ILE A 20 -11.55 8.71 3.21
C ILE A 20 -11.61 10.21 3.49
N SER A 21 -12.53 10.62 4.36
CA SER A 21 -12.66 11.99 4.85
C SER A 21 -13.06 11.96 6.32
N GLU A 22 -12.33 12.68 7.17
CA GLU A 22 -12.63 12.77 8.61
C GLU A 22 -12.82 11.39 9.29
N GLY A 23 -11.98 10.41 8.91
CA GLY A 23 -12.03 9.05 9.43
C GLY A 23 -13.14 8.17 8.86
N ILE A 24 -14.01 8.70 7.99
CA ILE A 24 -15.09 7.97 7.33
C ILE A 24 -14.65 7.53 5.94
N TYR A 25 -14.74 6.24 5.65
CA TYR A 25 -14.53 5.69 4.32
C TYR A 25 -15.86 5.66 3.56
N HIS A 26 -15.97 6.45 2.49
CA HIS A 26 -17.11 6.46 1.58
C HIS A 26 -16.79 5.62 0.36
N TYR A 27 -17.61 4.61 0.06
CA TYR A 27 -17.31 3.65 -1.01
C TYR A 27 -18.50 3.31 -1.89
N ARG A 28 -18.17 2.77 -3.07
CA ARG A 28 -19.06 2.05 -3.98
C ARG A 28 -18.49 0.67 -4.27
N THR A 29 -19.32 -0.37 -4.24
CA THR A 29 -18.96 -1.74 -4.64
C THR A 29 -18.83 -1.85 -6.16
N PHE A 30 -17.91 -2.68 -6.65
CA PHE A 30 -17.62 -2.80 -8.07
C PHE A 30 -18.63 -3.69 -8.81
N ASN A 31 -18.99 -4.85 -8.24
CA ASN A 31 -19.91 -5.78 -8.89
C ASN A 31 -21.38 -5.34 -8.76
N GLY A 32 -21.79 -4.89 -7.58
CA GLY A 32 -23.19 -4.54 -7.29
C GLY A 32 -23.52 -3.05 -7.42
N GLY A 33 -22.52 -2.17 -7.33
CA GLY A 33 -22.71 -0.72 -7.44
C GLY A 33 -23.35 -0.06 -6.22
N GLU A 34 -23.55 -0.80 -5.12
CA GLU A 34 -24.06 -0.28 -3.86
C GLU A 34 -23.10 0.75 -3.27
N GLN A 35 -23.68 1.80 -2.66
CA GLN A 35 -22.92 2.82 -1.95
C GLN A 35 -23.02 2.59 -0.45
N GLY A 36 -21.94 2.86 0.26
CA GLY A 36 -21.87 2.74 1.71
C GLY A 36 -20.87 3.71 2.30
N ASN A 37 -20.90 3.81 3.62
CA ASN A 37 -19.86 4.46 4.39
C ASN A 37 -19.65 3.69 5.69
N GLU A 38 -18.42 3.73 6.20
CA GLU A 38 -18.06 3.16 7.50
C GLU A 38 -17.05 4.06 8.22
N GLU A 39 -17.12 4.10 9.55
CA GLU A 39 -16.04 4.69 10.34
C GLU A 39 -14.82 3.77 10.21
N PHE A 40 -13.79 4.29 9.55
CA PHE A 40 -12.60 3.53 9.17
C PHE A 40 -11.47 3.78 10.17
N ILE A 41 -11.19 5.04 10.49
CA ILE A 41 -10.18 5.43 11.49
C ILE A 41 -10.82 6.39 12.48
N PRO A 42 -11.23 5.90 13.66
CA PRO A 42 -11.91 6.72 14.66
C PRO A 42 -11.09 7.96 15.04
N GLY A 43 -11.72 9.12 14.99
CA GLY A 43 -11.11 10.39 15.42
C GLY A 43 -10.13 11.03 14.43
N LEU A 44 -9.83 10.41 13.29
CA LEU A 44 -9.01 11.02 12.24
C LEU A 44 -9.67 12.31 11.74
N LYS A 45 -8.92 13.41 11.76
CA LYS A 45 -9.42 14.73 11.30
C LYS A 45 -9.12 14.95 9.82
N ALA A 46 -9.86 15.85 9.21
CA ALA A 46 -9.50 16.38 7.90
C ALA A 46 -8.08 16.98 7.96
N GLY A 47 -7.32 16.82 6.89
CA GLY A 47 -5.93 17.21 6.84
C GLY A 47 -5.37 17.07 5.44
N ASP A 48 -4.06 17.21 5.33
CA ASP A 48 -3.35 16.99 4.07
C ASP A 48 -3.50 15.53 3.60
N ASN A 49 -3.71 15.34 2.29
CA ASN A 49 -3.97 14.03 1.71
C ASN A 49 -2.85 13.02 1.99
N ARG A 50 -1.59 13.47 2.08
CA ARG A 50 -0.45 12.61 2.36
C ARG A 50 -0.45 12.16 3.83
N GLU A 51 -0.82 13.04 4.74
CA GLU A 51 -0.98 12.72 6.16
C GLU A 51 -2.09 11.68 6.35
N ILE A 52 -3.22 11.86 5.69
CA ILE A 52 -4.34 10.90 5.71
C ILE A 52 -3.87 9.54 5.16
N MET A 53 -3.18 9.52 4.02
CA MET A 53 -2.66 8.30 3.41
C MET A 53 -1.70 7.54 4.32
N VAL A 54 -0.78 8.25 5.00
CA VAL A 54 0.16 7.66 5.95
C VAL A 54 -0.58 7.09 7.16
N ALA A 55 -1.54 7.84 7.72
CA ALA A 55 -2.38 7.36 8.82
C ALA A 55 -3.17 6.10 8.43
N VAL A 56 -3.69 6.03 7.20
CA VAL A 56 -4.41 4.87 6.68
C VAL A 56 -3.51 3.66 6.53
N ALA A 57 -2.32 3.83 5.93
CA ALA A 57 -1.37 2.73 5.79
C ALA A 57 -0.91 2.21 7.15
N GLY A 58 -0.68 3.10 8.12
CA GLY A 58 -0.32 2.73 9.50
C GLY A 58 -1.44 1.97 10.20
N TYR A 59 -2.67 2.48 10.16
CA TYR A 59 -3.83 1.83 10.78
C TYR A 59 -4.05 0.41 10.24
N LEU A 60 -3.93 0.22 8.92
CA LEU A 60 -4.05 -1.10 8.29
C LEU A 60 -2.91 -2.03 8.73
N ALA A 61 -1.68 -1.53 8.74
CA ALA A 61 -0.52 -2.32 9.17
C ALA A 61 -0.62 -2.78 10.64
N GLU A 62 -1.04 -1.90 11.54
CA GLU A 62 -1.29 -2.23 12.96
C GLU A 62 -2.43 -3.24 13.15
N SER A 63 -3.32 -3.36 12.15
CA SER A 63 -4.44 -4.30 12.12
C SER A 63 -4.09 -5.64 11.45
N ASP A 64 -2.80 -5.92 11.23
CA ASP A 64 -2.30 -7.12 10.50
C ASP A 64 -2.78 -7.19 9.04
N GLU A 65 -3.05 -6.03 8.43
CA GLU A 65 -3.41 -5.90 7.02
C GLU A 65 -2.28 -5.32 6.17
N GLN A 66 -2.22 -5.71 4.89
CA GLN A 66 -1.24 -5.22 3.94
C GLN A 66 -1.81 -4.10 3.06
N SER A 67 -1.03 -3.03 2.88
CA SER A 67 -1.37 -1.90 2.00
C SER A 67 -0.48 -1.84 0.76
N LEU A 68 -1.06 -1.44 -0.38
CA LEU A 68 -0.33 -1.04 -1.59
C LEU A 68 -0.63 0.43 -1.89
N VAL A 69 0.41 1.28 -1.83
CA VAL A 69 0.29 2.73 -1.97
C VAL A 69 0.89 3.18 -3.30
N PHE A 70 0.09 3.83 -4.15
CA PHE A 70 0.54 4.40 -5.41
C PHE A 70 0.93 5.87 -5.23
N LEU A 71 2.15 6.20 -5.67
CA LEU A 71 2.74 7.53 -5.54
C LEU A 71 3.17 8.07 -6.91
N PRO A 72 3.17 9.40 -7.11
CA PRO A 72 3.33 9.99 -8.44
C PRO A 72 4.74 9.85 -9.03
N ASP A 73 5.76 9.63 -8.20
CA ASP A 73 7.16 9.65 -8.62
C ASP A 73 8.04 8.79 -7.70
N LYS A 74 9.28 8.53 -8.16
CA LYS A 74 10.25 7.66 -7.47
C LYS A 74 10.71 8.25 -6.12
N ASP A 75 10.89 9.56 -6.03
CA ASP A 75 11.33 10.22 -4.78
C ASP A 75 10.25 10.06 -3.71
N SER A 76 9.00 10.30 -4.07
CA SER A 76 7.83 10.11 -3.21
C SER A 76 7.77 8.68 -2.68
N THR A 77 8.02 7.64 -3.50
CA THR A 77 8.01 6.24 -3.01
C THR A 77 9.02 5.99 -1.90
N ARG A 78 10.26 6.49 -2.03
CA ARG A 78 11.31 6.32 -1.03
C ARG A 78 11.00 7.10 0.24
N ARG A 79 10.61 8.37 0.09
CA ARG A 79 10.34 9.26 1.22
C ARG A 79 9.16 8.78 2.07
N ILE A 80 8.11 8.29 1.44
CA ILE A 80 6.94 7.75 2.16
C ILE A 80 7.30 6.43 2.85
N ALA A 81 8.03 5.53 2.18
CA ALA A 81 8.48 4.29 2.83
C ALA A 81 9.36 4.55 4.05
N MET A 82 10.34 5.46 3.95
CA MET A 82 11.18 5.87 5.08
C MET A 82 10.38 6.53 6.20
N ARG A 83 9.39 7.37 5.85
CA ARG A 83 8.52 7.99 6.85
C ARG A 83 7.73 6.93 7.61
N LEU A 84 7.09 6.01 6.91
CA LEU A 84 6.33 4.92 7.52
C LEU A 84 7.23 4.03 8.38
N TYR A 85 8.48 3.77 7.96
CA TYR A 85 9.48 3.03 8.74
C TYR A 85 9.76 3.66 10.11
N TYR A 86 9.76 4.99 10.21
CA TYR A 86 9.94 5.68 11.49
C TYR A 86 8.66 5.83 12.32
N GLU A 87 7.49 5.71 11.70
CA GLU A 87 6.19 5.95 12.34
C GLU A 87 5.49 4.67 12.79
N ILE A 88 5.81 3.51 12.21
CA ILE A 88 5.15 2.23 12.46
C ILE A 88 6.17 1.21 12.97
N ASP A 89 5.80 0.43 13.98
CA ASP A 89 6.61 -0.66 14.53
C ASP A 89 6.11 -2.00 13.97
N LEU A 90 6.73 -2.47 12.88
CA LEU A 90 6.47 -3.79 12.29
C LEU A 90 7.72 -4.67 12.38
N PRO A 91 7.54 -6.01 12.42
CA PRO A 91 8.67 -6.91 12.40
C PRO A 91 9.47 -6.80 11.08
N PRO A 92 10.79 -7.00 11.13
CA PRO A 92 11.63 -7.06 9.93
C PRO A 92 11.15 -8.12 8.93
N ALA A 93 11.21 -7.80 7.64
CA ALA A 93 10.98 -8.73 6.55
C ALA A 93 12.22 -9.62 6.31
N GLN A 94 12.60 -10.41 7.33
CA GLN A 94 13.90 -11.08 7.42
C GLN A 94 14.27 -11.88 6.18
N LYS A 95 13.32 -12.65 5.62
CA LYS A 95 13.57 -13.43 4.42
C LYS A 95 13.96 -12.56 3.22
N ALA A 96 13.26 -11.45 3.01
CA ALA A 96 13.56 -10.53 1.92
C ALA A 96 14.91 -9.82 2.15
N ILE A 97 15.21 -9.46 3.41
CA ILE A 97 16.51 -8.90 3.79
C ILE A 97 17.65 -9.86 3.45
N ASP A 98 17.52 -11.13 3.82
CA ASP A 98 18.54 -12.15 3.60
C ASP A 98 18.78 -12.40 2.10
N GLU A 99 17.72 -12.48 1.30
CA GLU A 99 17.81 -12.62 -0.15
C GLU A 99 18.44 -11.39 -0.82
N LEU A 100 18.06 -10.19 -0.37
CA LEU A 100 18.51 -8.93 -0.95
C LEU A 100 20.00 -8.66 -0.65
N LYS A 101 20.50 -9.08 0.51
CA LYS A 101 21.93 -9.03 0.88
C LYS A 101 22.85 -9.85 -0.04
N LEU A 102 22.30 -10.79 -0.81
CA LEU A 102 23.06 -11.58 -1.78
C LEU A 102 23.25 -10.88 -3.14
N LEU A 103 22.51 -9.79 -3.39
CA LEU A 103 22.60 -9.02 -4.63
C LEU A 103 23.69 -7.96 -4.57
N GLU A 104 24.05 -7.37 -5.71
CA GLU A 104 25.08 -6.33 -5.80
C GLU A 104 24.75 -5.09 -4.94
N ASP A 105 25.79 -4.50 -4.35
CA ASP A 105 25.70 -3.28 -3.55
C ASP A 105 25.26 -2.09 -4.41
N THR A 106 24.07 -1.55 -4.12
CA THR A 106 23.57 -0.32 -4.75
C THR A 106 22.86 0.56 -3.73
N ASN A 107 22.88 1.88 -3.94
CA ASN A 107 22.17 2.83 -3.06
C ASN A 107 20.67 2.52 -2.95
N SER A 108 20.02 2.08 -4.03
CA SER A 108 18.60 1.72 -4.00
C SER A 108 18.35 0.43 -3.20
N ARG A 109 19.25 -0.55 -3.30
CA ARG A 109 19.18 -1.78 -2.49
C ARG A 109 19.35 -1.46 -1.01
N ASP A 110 20.33 -0.65 -0.65
CA ASP A 110 20.63 -0.32 0.74
C ASP A 110 19.49 0.46 1.39
N ALA A 111 18.90 1.41 0.66
CA ALA A 111 17.68 2.10 1.12
C ALA A 111 16.49 1.14 1.29
N LEU A 112 16.35 0.14 0.41
CA LEU A 112 15.29 -0.86 0.54
C LEU A 112 15.53 -1.78 1.75
N LEU A 113 16.78 -2.22 1.97
CA LEU A 113 17.17 -2.98 3.15
C LEU A 113 16.81 -2.25 4.44
N GLU A 114 17.08 -0.94 4.51
CA GLU A 114 16.72 -0.11 5.68
C GLU A 114 15.21 -0.14 5.95
N THR A 115 14.37 0.10 4.93
CA THR A 115 12.91 0.07 5.13
C THR A 115 12.38 -1.32 5.48
N LEU A 116 13.01 -2.39 4.97
CA LEU A 116 12.59 -3.77 5.22
C LEU A 116 12.83 -4.20 6.68
N GLU A 117 13.75 -3.55 7.40
CA GLU A 117 13.94 -3.77 8.85
C GLU A 117 12.69 -3.38 9.65
N GLY A 118 11.87 -2.45 9.15
CA GLY A 118 10.56 -2.13 9.71
C GLY A 118 9.40 -2.71 8.91
N GLY A 119 9.60 -3.81 8.17
CA GLY A 119 8.54 -4.49 7.42
C GLY A 119 7.96 -3.68 6.25
N ILE A 120 8.61 -2.59 5.82
CA ILE A 120 8.14 -1.69 4.77
C ILE A 120 9.00 -1.83 3.53
N ALA A 121 8.37 -1.74 2.36
CA ALA A 121 9.07 -1.74 1.08
C ALA A 121 8.61 -0.57 0.21
N PHE A 122 9.52 -0.05 -0.62
CA PHE A 122 9.15 0.74 -1.79
C PHE A 122 9.43 -0.05 -3.06
N HIS A 123 8.70 0.28 -4.13
CA HIS A 123 8.96 -0.28 -5.45
C HIS A 123 8.93 0.82 -6.51
N ASN A 124 10.02 0.96 -7.26
CA ASN A 124 10.13 1.90 -8.37
C ASN A 124 11.21 1.43 -9.37
N ALA A 125 11.29 2.11 -10.51
CA ALA A 125 12.22 1.73 -11.59
C ALA A 125 13.71 1.97 -11.30
N ASP A 126 14.10 2.39 -10.10
CA ASP A 126 15.51 2.42 -9.69
C ASP A 126 15.92 1.13 -8.96
N LEU A 127 14.97 0.26 -8.61
CA LEU A 127 15.21 -1.11 -8.19
C LEU A 127 15.40 -1.96 -9.45
N ASN A 128 16.55 -1.82 -10.08
CA ASN A 128 16.92 -2.71 -11.17
C ASN A 128 17.36 -4.05 -10.59
N MET A 129 16.76 -5.12 -11.09
CA MET A 129 17.34 -6.46 -10.97
C MET A 129 18.52 -6.49 -11.94
N VAL A 130 19.74 -6.38 -11.41
CA VAL A 130 20.96 -6.68 -12.16
C VAL A 130 21.13 -8.20 -12.20
#